data_AF-A0A078JUP5-F1
#
_entry.id   AF-A0A078JUP5-F1
#
_cell.length_a   1.000
_cell.length_b   1.000
_cell.length_c   1.000
_cell.angle_alpha   90.00
_cell.angle_beta   90.00
_cell.angle_gamma   90.00
#
_symmetry.space_group_name_H-M   'P 1'
#
loop_
_entity.id
_entity.type
_entity.pdbx_description
1 polymer ?
#
loop_
_entity_poly.entity_id
_entity_poly.type
_entity_poly.pdbx_seq_one_letter_code
_entity_poly.pdbx_strand_id
1 'polypeptide(L)'
;MKNQWPVKNIGPMIPSMYLDKRLAGDKDYGISLFNAQVNECLDWLDSKPPGSVIYVSFGSLAVLKDDQMIELAAGLKQTGHNFLWVVRETETKKLPSNYIEEIGDRGLIVNWSPQLQVLAHKSIGCFMTHCGWNSTLEALSLGVALIGMPAYSDQPTNAKFIEDVWKVGVRVKADKDGFVTKEEIVRCVGEVMEETSKKGKEIRKNALRLMEFAKEALAEGGNSDKNIDEFVAKIAR
;
A
#
# COMPACT_ATOMS: atom_id res chain seq x y z
N MET A 1 17.52 -35.68 -7.75
CA MET A 1 16.55 -34.57 -7.69
C MET A 1 15.12 -35.01 -7.32
N LYS A 2 14.91 -36.13 -6.60
CA LYS A 2 13.55 -36.65 -6.23
C LYS A 2 12.99 -36.11 -4.89
N ASN A 3 13.67 -35.16 -4.23
CA ASN A 3 13.32 -34.69 -2.88
C ASN A 3 12.88 -33.22 -2.83
N GLN A 4 12.50 -32.60 -3.95
CA GLN A 4 11.99 -31.23 -3.97
C GLN A 4 10.49 -31.22 -4.20
N TRP A 5 9.77 -30.52 -3.32
CA TRP A 5 8.35 -30.27 -3.48
C TRP A 5 8.14 -29.30 -4.64
N PRO A 6 7.23 -29.58 -5.59
CA PRO A 6 6.97 -28.67 -6.69
C PRO A 6 6.32 -27.37 -6.16
N VAL A 7 6.90 -26.23 -6.51
CA VAL A 7 6.38 -24.89 -6.17
C VAL A 7 5.82 -24.24 -7.44
N LYS A 8 4.66 -23.60 -7.32
CA LYS A 8 4.04 -22.83 -8.40
C LYS A 8 3.62 -21.45 -7.91
N ASN A 9 3.82 -20.45 -8.75
CA ASN A 9 3.37 -19.09 -8.49
C ASN A 9 2.04 -18.86 -9.20
N ILE A 10 0.98 -18.57 -8.44
CA ILE A 10 -0.37 -18.31 -8.97
C ILE A 10 -0.81 -16.85 -8.78
N GLY A 11 0.02 -16.03 -8.13
CA GLY A 11 -0.31 -14.64 -7.84
C GLY A 11 0.09 -13.64 -8.94
N PRO A 12 -0.17 -12.34 -8.71
CA PRO A 12 -0.86 -11.81 -7.54
C PRO A 12 -2.38 -12.05 -7.59
N MET A 13 -3.00 -12.38 -6.46
CA MET A 13 -4.45 -12.68 -6.37
C MET A 13 -5.28 -11.39 -6.25
N ILE A 14 -5.13 -10.47 -7.19
CA ILE A 14 -5.88 -9.20 -7.23
C ILE A 14 -7.10 -9.37 -8.14
N PRO A 15 -8.27 -8.78 -7.80
CA PRO A 15 -9.45 -8.83 -8.64
C PRO A 15 -9.16 -8.44 -10.10
N SER A 16 -9.67 -9.25 -11.03
CA SER A 16 -9.44 -9.17 -12.47
C SER A 16 -9.60 -7.77 -13.03
N MET A 17 -10.59 -7.00 -12.54
CA MET A 17 -10.87 -5.65 -13.03
C MET A 17 -9.67 -4.68 -12.92
N TYR A 18 -8.71 -4.94 -12.03
CA TYR A 18 -7.52 -4.09 -11.87
C TYR A 18 -6.32 -4.52 -12.73
N LEU A 19 -6.32 -5.76 -13.24
CA LEU A 19 -5.18 -6.34 -13.97
C LEU A 19 -5.58 -6.76 -15.38
N ASP A 20 -6.08 -7.98 -15.56
CA ASP A 20 -6.35 -8.57 -16.89
C ASP A 20 -7.74 -8.21 -17.45
N LYS A 21 -8.64 -7.70 -16.62
CA LYS A 21 -10.02 -7.27 -16.95
C LYS A 21 -10.88 -8.33 -17.63
N ARG A 22 -10.53 -9.61 -17.50
CA ARG A 22 -11.27 -10.73 -18.10
C ARG A 22 -12.61 -10.99 -17.43
N LEU A 23 -12.71 -10.73 -16.12
CA LEU A 23 -13.90 -10.98 -15.32
C LEU A 23 -14.52 -9.64 -14.87
N ALA A 24 -15.49 -9.14 -15.64
CA ALA A 24 -16.12 -7.84 -15.37
C ALA A 24 -16.81 -7.71 -14.00
N GLY A 25 -17.19 -8.84 -13.39
CA GLY A 25 -17.79 -8.89 -12.05
C GLY A 25 -16.80 -8.96 -10.89
N ASP A 26 -15.52 -9.22 -11.17
CA ASP A 26 -14.48 -9.42 -10.16
C ASP A 26 -13.79 -8.08 -9.83
N LYS A 27 -14.43 -7.33 -8.92
CA LYS A 27 -14.08 -5.94 -8.56
C LYS A 27 -13.58 -5.77 -7.13
N ASP A 28 -13.74 -6.80 -6.29
CA ASP A 28 -13.35 -6.81 -4.89
C ASP A 28 -13.15 -8.26 -4.42
N TYR A 29 -12.65 -8.45 -3.19
CA TYR A 29 -12.35 -9.77 -2.64
C TYR A 29 -13.59 -10.52 -2.11
N GLY A 30 -14.80 -9.97 -2.22
CA GLY A 30 -16.05 -10.55 -1.71
C GLY A 30 -16.17 -10.61 -0.18
N ILE A 31 -15.09 -10.32 0.56
CA ILE A 31 -15.03 -10.32 2.02
C ILE A 31 -14.38 -9.02 2.49
N SER A 32 -15.10 -8.24 3.30
CA SER A 32 -14.53 -7.10 4.01
C SER A 32 -14.54 -7.36 5.50
N LEU A 33 -13.41 -7.12 6.16
CA LEU A 33 -13.28 -7.26 7.61
C LEU A 33 -14.02 -6.15 8.36
N PHE A 34 -14.21 -4.99 7.73
CA PHE A 34 -14.85 -3.80 8.30
C PHE A 34 -15.65 -3.05 7.23
N ASN A 35 -16.60 -2.21 7.65
CA ASN A 35 -17.38 -1.38 6.72
C ASN A 35 -16.51 -0.24 6.18
N ALA A 36 -16.27 -0.23 4.87
CA ALA A 36 -15.45 0.79 4.21
C ALA A 36 -16.24 2.08 3.97
N GLN A 37 -15.60 3.22 4.23
CA GLN A 37 -16.13 4.57 3.93
C GLN A 37 -15.82 4.93 2.46
N VAL A 38 -16.49 4.24 1.54
CA VAL A 38 -16.17 4.26 0.11
C VAL A 38 -16.33 5.65 -0.49
N ASN A 39 -17.51 6.26 -0.32
CA ASN A 39 -17.82 7.56 -0.92
C ASN A 39 -16.93 8.65 -0.33
N GLU A 40 -16.73 8.65 0.98
CA GLU A 40 -15.87 9.61 1.67
C GLU A 40 -14.43 9.56 1.15
N CYS A 41 -13.91 8.36 0.90
CA CYS A 41 -12.58 8.20 0.32
C CYS A 41 -12.52 8.71 -1.13
N LEU A 42 -13.43 8.24 -1.99
CA LEU A 42 -13.34 8.50 -3.43
C LEU A 42 -13.68 9.95 -3.78
N ASP A 43 -14.74 10.51 -3.19
CA ASP A 43 -15.14 11.91 -3.43
C ASP A 43 -14.04 12.89 -2.99
N TRP A 44 -13.39 12.60 -1.86
CA TRP A 44 -12.28 13.41 -1.39
C TRP A 44 -11.06 13.29 -2.32
N LEU A 45 -10.73 12.08 -2.77
CA LEU A 45 -9.61 11.83 -3.70
C LEU A 45 -9.82 12.49 -5.07
N ASP A 46 -11.06 12.53 -5.56
CA ASP A 46 -11.42 13.19 -6.82
C ASP A 46 -11.17 14.70 -6.80
N SER A 47 -11.21 15.32 -5.60
CA SER A 47 -10.87 16.73 -5.41
C SER A 47 -9.36 17.03 -5.44
N LYS A 48 -8.49 16.01 -5.42
CA LYS A 48 -7.04 16.19 -5.31
C LYS A 48 -6.32 16.03 -6.66
N PRO A 49 -5.20 16.75 -6.88
CA PRO A 49 -4.38 16.55 -8.08
C PRO A 49 -3.84 15.11 -8.21
N PRO A 50 -3.60 14.62 -9.44
CA PRO A 50 -2.94 13.34 -9.67
C PRO A 50 -1.60 13.23 -8.94
N GLY A 51 -1.32 12.06 -8.35
CA GLY A 51 -0.06 11.77 -7.67
C GLY A 51 0.27 12.66 -6.46
N SER A 52 -0.70 13.34 -5.87
CA SER A 52 -0.49 14.32 -4.79
C SER A 52 -0.87 13.84 -3.38
N VAL A 53 -1.43 12.65 -3.27
CA VAL A 53 -1.96 12.10 -2.02
C VAL A 53 -1.09 10.96 -1.50
N ILE A 54 -0.76 11.03 -0.21
CA ILE A 54 -0.17 9.92 0.55
C ILE A 54 -1.31 9.07 1.10
N TYR A 55 -1.40 7.82 0.69
CA TYR A 55 -2.26 6.86 1.37
C TYR A 55 -1.52 6.25 2.57
N VAL A 56 -2.15 6.18 3.74
CA VAL A 56 -1.54 5.66 4.97
C VAL A 56 -2.45 4.58 5.57
N SER A 57 -1.96 3.35 5.66
CA SER A 57 -2.68 2.23 6.26
C SER A 57 -1.73 1.17 6.81
N PHE A 58 -1.93 0.79 8.07
CA PHE A 58 -1.15 -0.24 8.76
C PHE A 58 -1.90 -1.59 8.84
N GLY A 59 -2.89 -1.78 7.97
CA GLY A 59 -3.63 -3.04 7.86
C GLY A 59 -4.61 -3.29 9.01
N SER A 60 -5.13 -4.51 9.05
CA SER A 60 -6.20 -4.91 9.97
C SER A 60 -5.75 -5.14 11.41
N LEU A 61 -4.46 -5.47 11.62
CA LEU A 61 -3.98 -5.98 12.91
C LEU A 61 -2.90 -5.13 13.57
N ALA A 62 -2.12 -4.33 12.82
CA ALA A 62 -1.05 -3.56 13.43
C ALA A 62 -1.62 -2.43 14.30
N VAL A 63 -1.09 -2.29 15.52
CA VAL A 63 -1.46 -1.26 16.50
C VAL A 63 -0.22 -0.41 16.73
N LEU A 64 -0.32 0.90 16.48
CA LEU A 64 0.74 1.83 16.80
C LEU A 64 0.64 2.25 18.28
N LYS A 65 1.79 2.45 18.92
CA LYS A 65 1.85 3.05 20.26
C LYS A 65 1.39 4.51 20.18
N ASP A 66 0.92 5.05 21.31
CA ASP A 66 0.35 6.39 21.38
C ASP A 66 1.36 7.48 20.98
N ASP A 67 2.60 7.36 21.43
CA ASP A 67 3.71 8.24 21.04
C ASP A 67 4.01 8.18 19.54
N GLN A 68 3.98 6.97 18.96
CA GLN A 68 4.19 6.77 17.52
C GLN A 68 3.05 7.36 16.68
N MET A 69 1.80 7.29 17.16
CA MET A 69 0.65 7.93 16.52
C MET A 69 0.81 9.45 16.49
N ILE A 70 1.30 10.04 17.58
CA ILE A 70 1.54 11.50 17.67
C ILE A 70 2.63 11.93 16.69
N GLU A 71 3.77 11.21 16.63
CA GLU A 71 4.83 11.53 15.67
C GLU A 71 4.39 11.33 14.22
N LEU A 72 3.59 10.29 13.96
CA LEU A 72 3.04 10.07 12.62
C LEU A 72 2.12 11.21 12.19
N ALA A 73 1.21 11.63 13.08
CA ALA A 73 0.33 12.77 12.84
C ALA A 73 1.12 14.07 12.59
N ALA A 74 2.14 14.35 13.43
CA ALA A 74 3.00 15.51 13.26
C ALA A 74 3.79 15.47 11.94
N GLY A 75 4.34 14.31 11.58
CA GLY A 75 5.08 14.09 10.34
C GLY A 75 4.22 14.32 9.11
N LEU A 76 3.05 13.68 9.04
CA LEU A 76 2.09 13.84 7.93
C LEU A 76 1.71 15.31 7.74
N LYS A 77 1.36 16.02 8.82
CA LYS A 77 1.04 17.45 8.78
C LYS A 77 2.22 18.28 8.25
N GLN A 78 3.44 17.98 8.69
CA GLN A 78 4.66 18.70 8.33
C GLN A 78 5.10 18.45 6.88
N THR A 79 4.74 17.32 6.28
CA THR A 79 5.07 17.04 4.87
C THR A 79 4.47 18.06 3.91
N GLY A 80 3.35 18.70 4.28
CA GLY A 80 2.62 19.62 3.42
C GLY A 80 1.79 18.95 2.32
N HIS A 81 1.95 17.64 2.10
CA HIS A 81 1.21 16.86 1.10
C HIS A 81 -0.22 16.56 1.56
N ASN A 82 -1.10 16.26 0.61
CA ASN A 82 -2.42 15.71 0.94
C ASN A 82 -2.25 14.28 1.46
N PHE A 83 -3.08 13.85 2.40
CA PHE A 83 -3.04 12.46 2.87
C PHE A 83 -4.42 11.89 3.22
N LEU A 84 -4.60 10.60 2.94
CA LEU A 84 -5.72 9.80 3.40
C LEU A 84 -5.16 8.76 4.37
N TRP A 85 -5.55 8.85 5.63
CA TRP A 85 -5.04 7.97 6.68
C TRP A 85 -6.16 7.14 7.31
N VAL A 86 -5.99 5.82 7.22
CA VAL A 86 -6.84 4.84 7.90
C VAL A 86 -6.43 4.74 9.37
N VAL A 87 -7.27 5.25 10.26
CA VAL A 87 -7.12 5.16 11.72
C VAL A 87 -8.33 4.40 12.25
N ARG A 88 -8.13 3.13 12.64
CA ARG A 88 -9.24 2.30 13.14
C ARG A 88 -9.95 2.99 14.29
N GLU A 89 -11.26 2.76 14.41
CA GLU A 89 -12.11 3.38 15.43
C GLU A 89 -11.53 3.24 16.85
N THR A 90 -10.97 2.08 17.18
CA THR A 90 -10.33 1.80 18.48
C THR A 90 -9.08 2.63 18.78
N GLU A 91 -8.48 3.22 17.75
CA GLU A 91 -7.22 3.97 17.78
C GLU A 91 -7.45 5.48 17.65
N THR A 92 -8.65 5.93 17.28
CA THR A 92 -8.98 7.36 17.07
C THR A 92 -8.64 8.25 18.26
N LYS A 93 -8.82 7.72 19.48
CA LYS A 93 -8.45 8.38 20.75
C LYS A 93 -6.95 8.70 20.92
N LYS A 94 -6.09 8.12 20.09
CA LYS A 94 -4.63 8.35 20.10
C LYS A 94 -4.22 9.53 19.21
N LEU A 95 -5.14 10.03 18.38
CA LEU A 95 -4.86 11.22 17.58
C LEU A 95 -4.69 12.44 18.50
N PRO A 96 -3.81 13.39 18.14
CA PRO A 96 -3.69 14.64 18.87
C PRO A 96 -5.03 15.39 18.94
N SER A 97 -5.26 16.11 20.04
CA SER A 97 -6.42 16.99 20.17
C SER A 97 -6.45 18.01 19.03
N ASN A 98 -7.64 18.26 18.48
CA ASN A 98 -7.88 19.17 17.36
C ASN A 98 -7.18 18.80 16.04
N TYR A 99 -6.66 17.58 15.91
CA TYR A 99 -5.87 17.20 14.73
C TYR A 99 -6.67 17.30 13.43
N ILE A 100 -7.96 16.94 13.45
CA ILE A 100 -8.84 16.98 12.27
C ILE A 100 -9.06 18.44 11.81
N GLU A 101 -9.27 19.34 12.75
CA GLU A 101 -9.43 20.77 12.49
C GLU A 101 -8.13 21.39 11.94
N GLU A 102 -6.97 20.97 12.46
CA GLU A 102 -5.67 21.49 12.05
C GLU A 102 -5.21 21.05 10.65
N ILE A 103 -5.59 19.83 10.23
CA ILE A 103 -5.22 19.30 8.90
C ILE A 103 -6.16 19.83 7.81
N GLY A 104 -7.39 20.21 8.17
CA GLY A 104 -8.37 20.79 7.26
C GLY A 104 -8.65 19.89 6.06
N ASP A 105 -8.76 20.48 4.87
CA ASP A 105 -9.06 19.77 3.62
C ASP A 105 -7.87 18.98 3.03
N ARG A 106 -6.67 19.14 3.59
CA ARG A 106 -5.44 18.44 3.18
C ARG A 106 -5.39 17.00 3.71
N GLY A 107 -6.10 16.70 4.77
CA GLY A 107 -6.12 15.38 5.39
C GLY A 107 -7.52 14.78 5.45
N LEU A 108 -7.64 13.51 5.10
CA LEU A 108 -8.84 12.71 5.36
C LEU A 108 -8.50 11.57 6.32
N ILE A 109 -9.21 11.49 7.45
CA ILE A 109 -9.14 10.37 8.38
C ILE A 109 -10.38 9.51 8.22
N VAL A 110 -10.19 8.21 8.01
CA VAL A 110 -11.28 7.22 7.94
C VAL A 110 -10.97 6.03 8.84
N ASN A 111 -12.00 5.37 9.34
CA ASN A 111 -11.86 4.16 10.16
C ASN A 111 -11.50 2.93 9.31
N TRP A 112 -11.99 2.90 8.07
CA TRP A 112 -11.69 1.87 7.09
C TRP A 112 -11.89 2.39 5.66
N SER A 113 -11.03 1.97 4.74
CA SER A 113 -11.03 2.43 3.33
C SER A 113 -11.20 1.25 2.37
N PRO A 114 -11.78 1.46 1.17
CA PRO A 114 -11.70 0.49 0.08
C PRO A 114 -10.28 0.50 -0.52
N GLN A 115 -9.31 -0.09 0.18
CA GLN A 115 -7.87 0.05 -0.08
C GLN A 115 -7.48 -0.15 -1.55
N LEU A 116 -8.03 -1.18 -2.21
CA LEU A 116 -7.74 -1.46 -3.61
C LEU A 116 -8.23 -0.34 -4.56
N GLN A 117 -9.43 0.21 -4.31
CA GLN A 117 -9.95 1.35 -5.08
C GLN A 117 -9.17 2.62 -4.79
N VAL A 118 -8.79 2.85 -3.53
CA VAL A 118 -7.94 3.98 -3.13
C VAL A 118 -6.59 3.90 -3.85
N LEU A 119 -5.90 2.75 -3.79
CA LEU A 119 -4.61 2.55 -4.45
C LEU A 119 -4.70 2.69 -5.98
N ALA A 120 -5.84 2.34 -6.58
CA ALA A 120 -6.06 2.49 -8.02
C ALA A 120 -6.40 3.94 -8.42
N HIS A 121 -6.64 4.84 -7.47
CA HIS A 121 -7.04 6.21 -7.74
C HIS A 121 -5.86 7.06 -8.23
N LYS A 122 -6.07 7.84 -9.29
CA LYS A 122 -5.03 8.69 -9.94
C LYS A 122 -4.34 9.67 -8.99
N SER A 123 -5.03 10.08 -7.93
CA SER A 123 -4.52 11.06 -6.95
C SER A 123 -3.49 10.48 -5.99
N ILE A 124 -3.40 9.16 -5.85
CA ILE A 124 -2.40 8.52 -5.00
C ILE A 124 -1.01 8.68 -5.62
N GLY A 125 -0.09 9.27 -4.85
CA GLY A 125 1.33 9.39 -5.20
C GLY A 125 2.17 8.29 -4.55
N CYS A 126 1.86 7.93 -3.30
CA CYS A 126 2.53 6.84 -2.60
C CYS A 126 1.67 6.22 -1.51
N PHE A 127 2.10 5.05 -1.02
CA PHE A 127 1.44 4.31 0.06
C PHE A 127 2.43 4.06 1.21
N MET A 128 2.16 4.69 2.35
CA MET A 128 2.80 4.37 3.62
C MET A 128 2.12 3.16 4.27
N THR A 129 2.88 2.08 4.44
CA THR A 129 2.35 0.77 4.79
C THR A 129 3.20 0.04 5.82
N HIS A 130 2.52 -0.76 6.65
CA HIS A 130 3.13 -1.80 7.48
C HIS A 130 3.82 -2.92 6.69
N CYS A 131 3.78 -2.93 5.35
CA CYS A 131 4.44 -3.94 4.50
C CYS A 131 3.87 -5.37 4.66
N GLY A 132 2.60 -5.51 5.05
CA GLY A 132 1.90 -6.79 4.95
C GLY A 132 1.87 -7.29 3.50
N TRP A 133 1.96 -8.61 3.31
CA TRP A 133 2.14 -9.19 1.97
C TRP A 133 1.01 -8.81 0.99
N ASN A 134 -0.25 -8.90 1.42
CA ASN A 134 -1.39 -8.55 0.57
C ASN A 134 -1.35 -7.07 0.14
N SER A 135 -1.17 -6.16 1.08
CA SER A 135 -1.09 -4.71 0.78
C SER A 135 0.13 -4.36 -0.08
N THR A 136 1.22 -5.10 0.07
CA THR A 136 2.39 -4.98 -0.81
C THR A 136 2.03 -5.41 -2.23
N LEU A 137 1.39 -6.57 -2.41
CA LEU A 137 0.97 -7.05 -3.72
C LEU A 137 -0.03 -6.11 -4.41
N GLU A 138 -1.00 -5.54 -3.67
CA GLU A 138 -1.95 -4.55 -4.20
C GLU A 138 -1.22 -3.32 -4.77
N ALA A 139 -0.30 -2.75 -3.99
CA ALA A 139 0.46 -1.58 -4.41
C ALA A 139 1.35 -1.86 -5.63
N LEU A 140 2.08 -2.99 -5.62
CA LEU A 140 2.92 -3.39 -6.75
C LEU A 140 2.10 -3.63 -8.02
N SER A 141 0.93 -4.26 -7.88
CA SER A 141 0.04 -4.56 -8.99
C SER A 141 -0.63 -3.31 -9.57
N LEU A 142 -0.65 -2.21 -8.83
CA LEU A 142 -1.21 -0.91 -9.23
C LEU A 142 -0.14 0.14 -9.52
N GLY A 143 1.14 -0.21 -9.44
CA GLY A 143 2.25 0.68 -9.75
C GLY A 143 2.46 1.80 -8.73
N VAL A 144 2.00 1.61 -7.50
CA VAL A 144 2.08 2.61 -6.42
C VAL A 144 3.42 2.49 -5.69
N ALA A 145 4.11 3.62 -5.52
CA ALA A 145 5.34 3.69 -4.74
C ALA A 145 5.09 3.47 -3.24
N LEU A 146 6.03 2.82 -2.56
CA LEU A 146 5.86 2.40 -1.16
C LEU A 146 6.74 3.19 -0.18
N ILE A 147 6.21 3.51 1.00
CA ILE A 147 6.97 3.91 2.17
C ILE A 147 6.74 2.85 3.24
N GLY A 148 7.73 2.00 3.46
CA GLY A 148 7.65 0.88 4.38
C GLY A 148 7.92 1.30 5.82
N MET A 149 6.94 1.10 6.69
CA MET A 149 7.04 1.24 8.15
C MET A 149 6.58 -0.08 8.80
N PRO A 150 7.41 -1.14 8.72
CA PRO A 150 7.02 -2.48 9.15
C PRO A 150 6.82 -2.57 10.66
N ALA A 151 5.89 -3.42 11.11
CA ALA A 151 5.62 -3.66 12.52
C ALA A 151 6.14 -5.02 13.01
N TYR A 152 5.68 -6.14 12.43
CA TYR A 152 6.01 -7.50 12.93
C TYR A 152 5.93 -8.60 11.84
N SER A 153 6.26 -9.86 12.20
CA SER A 153 6.22 -11.02 11.30
C SER A 153 7.18 -10.87 10.10
N ASP A 154 6.68 -11.10 8.89
CA ASP A 154 7.34 -11.00 7.60
C ASP A 154 7.52 -9.55 7.12
N GLN A 155 6.85 -8.59 7.75
CA GLN A 155 6.85 -7.19 7.33
C GLN A 155 8.24 -6.56 7.23
N PRO A 156 9.18 -6.75 8.19
CA PRO A 156 10.53 -6.22 8.05
C PRO A 156 11.29 -6.80 6.84
N THR A 157 11.05 -8.08 6.53
CA THR A 157 11.61 -8.73 5.35
C THR A 157 11.00 -8.14 4.08
N ASN A 158 9.68 -8.01 4.00
CA ASN A 158 8.98 -7.40 2.87
C ASN A 158 9.48 -5.96 2.64
N ALA A 159 9.64 -5.17 3.70
CA ALA A 159 10.18 -3.82 3.62
C ALA A 159 11.62 -3.78 3.06
N LYS A 160 12.44 -4.79 3.36
CA LYS A 160 13.77 -4.96 2.77
C LYS A 160 13.69 -5.27 1.26
N PHE A 161 12.75 -6.11 0.83
CA PHE A 161 12.54 -6.36 -0.60
C PHE A 161 12.06 -5.11 -1.35
N ILE A 162 11.15 -4.34 -0.74
CA ILE A 162 10.64 -3.08 -1.29
C ILE A 162 11.79 -2.09 -1.57
N GLU A 163 12.69 -1.90 -0.60
CA GLU A 163 13.78 -0.94 -0.70
C GLU A 163 14.99 -1.46 -1.48
N ASP A 164 15.53 -2.63 -1.12
CA ASP A 164 16.83 -3.08 -1.58
C ASP A 164 16.77 -3.89 -2.89
N VAL A 165 15.69 -4.65 -3.09
CA VAL A 165 15.59 -5.62 -4.19
C VAL A 165 14.79 -5.05 -5.35
N TRP A 166 13.53 -4.71 -5.10
CA TRP A 166 12.63 -4.19 -6.14
C TRP A 166 12.81 -2.70 -6.37
N LYS A 167 13.34 -1.98 -5.38
CA LYS A 167 13.59 -0.52 -5.44
C LYS A 167 12.33 0.25 -5.84
N VAL A 168 11.20 -0.14 -5.26
CA VAL A 168 9.85 0.41 -5.47
C VAL A 168 9.37 1.24 -4.29
N GLY A 169 10.25 1.50 -3.34
CA GLY A 169 9.95 2.29 -2.17
C GLY A 169 11.19 2.57 -1.33
N VAL A 170 10.94 3.17 -0.18
CA VAL A 170 11.92 3.43 0.88
C VAL A 170 11.41 2.82 2.17
N ARG A 171 12.31 2.52 3.11
CA ARG A 171 11.93 2.08 4.45
C ARG A 171 12.30 3.14 5.47
N VAL A 172 11.41 3.37 6.42
CA VAL A 172 11.68 4.29 7.54
C VAL A 172 12.80 3.74 8.42
N LYS A 173 13.63 4.63 8.94
CA LYS A 173 14.64 4.33 9.94
C LYS A 173 14.04 4.50 11.33
N ALA A 174 13.82 3.38 12.01
CA ALA A 174 13.45 3.37 13.41
C ALA A 174 14.69 3.37 14.31
N ASP A 175 14.54 3.87 15.53
CA ASP A 175 15.52 3.69 16.59
C ASP A 175 15.53 2.24 17.12
N LYS A 176 16.36 1.99 18.14
CA LYS A 176 16.51 0.67 18.78
C LYS A 176 15.21 0.12 19.37
N ASP A 177 14.25 0.97 19.70
CA ASP A 177 12.98 0.63 20.33
C ASP A 177 11.84 0.55 19.30
N GLY A 178 12.17 0.69 18.01
CA GLY A 178 11.23 0.64 16.90
C GLY A 178 10.48 1.96 16.67
N PHE A 179 10.92 3.06 17.28
CA PHE A 179 10.28 4.36 17.18
C PHE A 179 10.77 5.14 15.95
N VAL A 180 9.85 5.76 15.23
CA VAL A 180 10.09 6.52 13.99
C VAL A 180 9.68 7.96 14.23
N THR A 181 10.61 8.89 14.05
CA THR A 181 10.36 10.31 14.25
C THR A 181 9.62 10.94 13.07
N LYS A 182 8.95 12.06 13.33
CA LYS A 182 8.31 12.88 12.28
C LYS A 182 9.31 13.35 11.23
N GLU A 183 10.56 13.65 11.60
CA GLU A 183 11.60 14.05 10.65
C GLU A 183 11.91 12.92 9.66
N GLU A 184 11.93 11.67 10.14
CA GLU A 184 12.13 10.51 9.27
C GLU A 184 10.95 10.29 8.33
N ILE A 185 9.71 10.46 8.83
CA ILE A 185 8.50 10.44 7.98
C ILE A 185 8.58 11.50 6.89
N VAL A 186 8.89 12.74 7.24
CA VAL A 186 9.05 13.87 6.30
C VAL A 186 10.14 13.56 5.28
N ARG A 187 11.29 13.02 5.72
CA ARG A 187 12.40 12.64 4.83
C ARG A 187 11.97 11.56 3.83
N CYS A 188 11.33 10.48 4.29
CA CYS A 188 10.86 9.39 3.44
C CYS A 188 9.81 9.87 2.42
N VAL A 189 8.84 10.67 2.87
CA VAL A 189 7.83 11.25 1.97
C VAL A 189 8.51 12.16 0.95
N GLY A 190 9.41 13.04 1.38
CA GLY A 190 10.13 13.92 0.46
C GLY A 190 10.95 13.15 -0.58
N GLU A 191 11.62 12.07 -0.17
CA GLU A 191 12.40 11.22 -1.08
C GLU A 191 11.53 10.52 -2.14
N VAL A 192 10.31 10.12 -1.78
CA VAL A 192 9.38 9.41 -2.68
C VAL A 192 8.54 10.36 -3.53
N MET A 193 8.05 11.47 -2.96
CA MET A 193 7.02 12.32 -3.57
C MET A 193 7.58 13.52 -4.34
N GLU A 194 8.71 14.09 -3.92
CA GLU A 194 9.19 15.34 -4.54
C GLU A 194 9.65 15.12 -5.98
N GLU A 195 9.22 16.02 -6.88
CA GLU A 195 9.59 15.97 -8.30
C GLU A 195 11.07 16.25 -8.57
N THR A 196 11.77 16.85 -7.61
CA THR A 196 13.22 17.04 -7.67
C THR A 196 14.00 15.80 -7.23
N SER A 197 13.34 14.83 -6.58
CA SER A 197 13.98 13.59 -6.10
C SER A 197 14.30 12.65 -7.26
N LYS A 198 15.59 12.46 -7.54
CA LYS A 198 16.06 11.45 -8.50
C LYS A 198 15.64 10.04 -8.08
N LYS A 199 15.78 9.73 -6.78
CA LYS A 199 15.40 8.43 -6.21
C LYS A 199 13.90 8.19 -6.31
N GLY A 200 13.07 9.21 -6.06
CA GLY A 200 11.62 9.13 -6.21
C GLY A 200 11.19 8.80 -7.64
N LYS A 201 11.84 9.42 -8.64
CA LYS A 201 11.60 9.10 -10.07
C LYS A 201 11.98 7.65 -10.41
N GLU A 202 13.10 7.16 -9.90
CA GLU A 202 13.51 5.75 -10.08
C GLU A 202 12.51 4.79 -9.42
N ILE A 203 12.07 5.10 -8.20
CA ILE A 203 11.06 4.34 -7.46
C ILE A 203 9.75 4.22 -8.26
N ARG A 204 9.20 5.35 -8.73
CA ARG A 204 7.96 5.36 -9.53
C ARG A 204 8.11 4.56 -10.82
N LYS A 205 9.26 4.70 -11.50
CA LYS A 205 9.57 3.92 -12.71
C LYS A 205 9.61 2.41 -12.42
N ASN A 206 10.23 2.00 -11.32
CA ASN A 206 10.31 0.59 -10.94
C ASN A 206 8.94 0.03 -10.54
N ALA A 207 8.13 0.80 -9.79
CA ALA A 207 6.78 0.41 -9.41
C ALA A 207 5.91 0.15 -10.65
N LEU A 208 5.94 1.07 -11.62
CA LEU A 208 5.24 0.88 -12.91
C LEU A 208 5.75 -0.35 -13.67
N ARG A 209 7.06 -0.61 -13.67
CA ARG A 209 7.62 -1.81 -14.31
C ARG A 209 7.14 -3.10 -13.65
N LEU A 210 7.08 -3.16 -12.32
CA LEU A 210 6.59 -4.34 -11.60
C LEU A 210 5.09 -4.55 -11.82
N MET A 211 4.31 -3.47 -11.93
CA MET A 211 2.90 -3.54 -12.32
C MET A 211 2.73 -4.21 -13.68
N GLU A 212 3.53 -3.84 -14.69
CA GLU A 212 3.43 -4.46 -16.01
C GLU A 212 3.79 -5.96 -15.96
N PHE A 213 4.81 -6.35 -15.18
CA PHE A 213 5.11 -7.78 -14.97
C PHE A 213 3.97 -8.54 -14.27
N ALA A 214 3.29 -7.91 -13.32
CA ALA A 214 2.12 -8.50 -12.67
C ALA A 214 0.98 -8.74 -13.67
N LYS A 215 0.71 -7.77 -14.55
CA LYS A 215 -0.29 -7.91 -15.62
C LYS A 215 0.08 -8.99 -16.62
N GLU A 216 1.34 -9.02 -17.08
CA GLU A 216 1.84 -10.05 -18.00
C GLU A 216 1.74 -11.47 -17.41
N ALA A 217 2.00 -11.62 -16.11
CA ALA A 217 1.92 -12.92 -15.45
C ALA A 217 0.49 -13.47 -15.40
N LEU A 218 -0.52 -12.61 -15.27
CA LEU A 218 -1.94 -12.98 -15.14
C LEU A 218 -2.74 -12.92 -16.44
N ALA A 219 -2.23 -12.23 -17.46
CA ALA A 219 -2.83 -12.22 -18.79
C ALA A 219 -3.05 -13.64 -19.32
N GLU A 220 -3.98 -13.81 -20.26
CA GLU A 220 -4.26 -15.10 -20.88
C GLU A 220 -2.97 -15.71 -21.47
N GLY A 221 -2.64 -16.94 -21.05
CA GLY A 221 -1.40 -17.61 -21.42
C GLY A 221 -0.14 -17.13 -20.66
N GLY A 222 -0.30 -16.23 -19.68
CA GLY A 222 0.73 -15.82 -18.73
C GLY A 222 1.15 -16.95 -17.80
N ASN A 223 2.24 -16.75 -17.06
CA ASN A 223 2.80 -17.81 -16.21
C ASN A 223 1.89 -18.17 -15.03
N SER A 224 1.25 -17.18 -14.40
CA SER A 224 0.33 -17.43 -13.27
C SER A 224 -0.98 -18.07 -13.75
N ASP A 225 -1.49 -17.62 -14.90
CA ASP A 225 -2.66 -18.19 -15.60
C ASP A 225 -2.46 -19.68 -15.92
N LYS A 226 -1.33 -20.03 -16.55
CA LYS A 226 -0.98 -21.45 -16.79
C LYS A 226 -0.80 -22.25 -15.50
N ASN A 227 -0.16 -21.65 -14.49
CA ASN A 227 0.12 -22.34 -13.24
C ASN A 227 -1.17 -22.71 -12.48
N ILE A 228 -2.18 -21.83 -12.49
CA ILE A 228 -3.46 -22.11 -11.85
C ILE A 228 -4.25 -23.17 -12.62
N ASP A 229 -4.28 -23.13 -13.96
CA ASP A 229 -4.92 -24.17 -14.79
C ASP A 229 -4.31 -25.55 -14.54
N GLU A 230 -2.98 -25.64 -14.55
CA GLU A 230 -2.29 -26.88 -14.27
C GLU A 230 -2.48 -27.36 -12.82
N PHE A 231 -2.74 -26.46 -11.86
CA PHE A 231 -3.09 -26.83 -10.49
C PHE A 231 -4.50 -27.42 -10.45
N VAL A 232 -5.49 -26.73 -11.04
CA VAL A 232 -6.89 -27.20 -11.12
C VAL A 232 -6.99 -28.56 -11.82
N ALA A 233 -6.28 -28.75 -12.93
CA ALA A 233 -6.26 -30.00 -13.67
C ALA A 233 -5.68 -31.19 -12.87
N LYS A 234 -4.86 -30.94 -11.84
CA LYS A 234 -4.33 -31.99 -10.95
C LYS A 234 -5.29 -32.37 -9.84
N ILE A 235 -6.10 -31.43 -9.35
CA ILE A 235 -7.05 -31.66 -8.24
C ILE A 235 -8.44 -32.12 -8.72
N ALA A 236 -8.81 -31.83 -9.97
CA ALA A 236 -10.08 -32.25 -10.56
C ALA A 236 -10.10 -33.72 -11.03
N ARG A 237 -9.08 -34.51 -10.68
CA ARG A 237 -8.97 -35.95 -10.94
C ARG A 237 -9.35 -36.74 -9.70
#